data_AF-A0A7X3ZE89-F1
#
_entry.id   AF-A0A7X3ZE89-F1
#
_cell.length_a   1.000
_cell.length_b   1.000
_cell.length_c   1.000
_cell.angle_alpha   90.00
_cell.angle_beta   90.00
_cell.angle_gamma   90.00
#
_symmetry.space_group_name_H-M   'P 1'
#
loop_
_entity.id
_entity.type
_entity.pdbx_description
1 polymer ?
#
loop_
_entity_poly.entity_id
_entity_poly.type
_entity_poly.pdbx_seq_one_letter_code
_entity_poly.pdbx_strand_id
1 'polypeptide(L)' 'MNEDDKYLFDLTGYLVLKDVLTAEEVAALNAGIDRNRDLMSEIDRPLSGDSKTMQGTSRRKDLGG' A
#
# COMPACT_ATOMS: atom_id res chain seq x y z
N MET A 1 18.03 13.51 -1.08
CA MET A 1 17.15 14.62 -1.48
C MET A 1 18.00 15.88 -1.62
N ASN A 2 18.37 16.22 -2.85
CA ASN A 2 19.05 17.48 -3.17
C ASN A 2 18.03 18.56 -3.60
N GLU A 3 18.49 19.74 -3.99
CA GLU A 3 17.59 20.83 -4.43
C GLU A 3 16.87 20.51 -5.75
N ASP A 4 17.52 19.78 -6.67
CA ASP A 4 16.92 19.36 -7.93
C ASP A 4 15.77 18.36 -7.72
N ASP A 5 15.94 17.42 -6.79
CA ASP A 5 14.92 16.46 -6.38
C ASP A 5 13.68 17.16 -5.81
N LYS A 6 13.89 18.20 -5.00
CA LYS A 6 12.81 19.01 -4.43
C LYS A 6 12.09 19.80 -5.51
N TYR A 7 12.84 20.44 -6.41
CA TYR A 7 12.27 21.17 -7.53
C TYR A 7 11.46 20.25 -8.47
N LEU A 8 11.97 19.04 -8.75
CA LEU A 8 11.25 18.06 -9.57
C LEU A 8 9.97 17.58 -8.87
N PHE A 9 10.00 17.37 -7.56
CA PHE A 9 8.82 17.04 -6.78
C PHE A 9 7.78 18.18 -6.84
N ASP A 10 8.20 19.44 -6.67
CA ASP A 10 7.31 20.59 -6.76
C ASP A 10 6.66 20.72 -8.15
N LEU A 11 7.38 20.35 -9.21
CA LEU A 11 6.88 20.40 -10.60
C LEU A 11 5.92 19.24 -10.92
N THR A 12 6.23 18.03 -10.45
CA THR A 12 5.54 16.79 -10.89
C THR A 12 4.53 16.25 -9.87
N GLY A 13 4.61 16.69 -8.61
CA GLY A 13 3.79 16.22 -7.50
C GLY A 13 4.20 14.86 -6.92
N TYR A 14 5.27 14.23 -7.42
CA TYR A 14 5.81 12.98 -6.91
C TYR A 14 7.31 12.86 -7.19
N LEU A 15 7.99 11.93 -6.53
CA LEU A 15 9.40 11.64 -6.81
C LEU A 15 9.65 10.15 -6.62
N VAL A 16 10.42 9.56 -7.54
CA VAL A 16 10.85 8.16 -7.43
C VAL A 16 12.20 8.11 -6.75
N LEU A 17 12.20 7.76 -5.47
CA LEU A 17 13.41 7.47 -4.70
C LEU A 17 13.71 5.97 -4.80
N LYS A 18 14.81 5.63 -5.46
CA LYS A 18 15.25 4.23 -5.60
C LYS A 18 15.97 3.79 -4.34
N ASP A 19 15.84 2.49 -4.03
CA ASP A 19 16.60 1.82 -2.97
C ASP A 19 16.52 2.52 -1.60
N VAL A 20 15.38 3.14 -1.30
CA VAL A 20 15.11 3.76 0.02
C VAL A 20 15.15 2.73 1.14
N LEU A 21 14.76 1.50 0.82
CA LEU A 21 14.87 0.34 1.70
C LEU A 21 15.87 -0.63 1.10
N THR A 22 16.71 -1.20 1.95
CA THR A 22 17.55 -2.35 1.59
C THR A 22 16.69 -3.60 1.40
N ALA A 23 17.23 -4.60 0.70
CA ALA A 23 16.55 -5.89 0.50
C ALA A 23 16.23 -6.58 1.85
N GLU A 24 17.10 -6.43 2.84
CA GLU A 24 16.91 -6.99 4.19
C GLU A 24 15.76 -6.33 4.94
N GLU A 25 15.67 -4.99 4.88
CA GLU A 25 14.56 -4.25 5.49
C GLU A 25 13.23 -4.59 4.82
N VAL A 26 13.19 -4.70 3.48
CA VAL A 26 12.00 -5.14 2.75
C VAL A 26 11.57 -6.55 3.20
N ALA A 27 12.53 -7.47 3.35
CA ALA A 27 12.24 -8.82 3.81
C ALA A 27 11.69 -8.83 5.25
N ALA A 28 12.28 -8.05 6.15
CA ALA A 28 11.83 -7.93 7.54
C ALA A 28 10.41 -7.34 7.64
N LEU A 29 10.10 -6.31 6.87
CA LEU A 29 8.76 -5.70 6.81
C LEU A 29 7.72 -6.68 6.27
N ASN A 30 8.04 -7.41 5.19
CA ASN A 30 7.16 -8.43 4.63
C ASN A 30 6.89 -9.54 5.66
N ALA A 31 7.92 -10.03 6.36
CA ALA A 31 7.76 -11.03 7.41
C ALA A 31 6.87 -10.51 8.56
N GLY A 32 6.98 -9.22 8.90
CA GLY A 32 6.12 -8.57 9.87
C GLY A 32 4.65 -8.57 9.45
N ILE A 33 4.35 -8.25 8.19
CA ILE A 33 3.00 -8.32 7.63
C ILE A 33 2.49 -9.77 7.66
N ASP A 34 3.29 -10.71 7.16
CA ASP A 34 2.93 -12.12 7.07
C ASP A 34 2.58 -12.74 8.42
N ARG A 35 3.35 -12.40 9.47
CA ARG A 35 3.12 -12.87 10.85
C ARG A 35 1.78 -12.42 11.43
N ASN A 36 1.26 -11.27 10.98
CA ASN A 36 0.05 -10.65 11.52
C ASN A 36 -1.14 -10.76 10.56
N ARG A 37 -1.07 -11.65 9.56
CA ARG A 37 -2.13 -11.85 8.57
C ARG A 37 -3.44 -12.35 9.17
N ASP A 38 -3.36 -13.04 10.30
CA ASP A 38 -4.51 -13.49 11.08
C ASP A 38 -5.30 -12.34 11.72
N LEU A 39 -4.64 -11.19 11.95
CA LEU A 39 -5.29 -9.97 12.43
C LEU A 39 -6.06 -9.23 11.31
N MET A 40 -5.86 -9.62 10.04
CA MET A 40 -6.53 -8.98 8.91
C MET A 40 -7.98 -9.45 8.76
N SER A 41 -8.94 -8.57 8.99
CA SER A 41 -10.37 -8.84 8.83
C SER A 41 -10.88 -8.30 7.49
N GLU A 42 -11.95 -8.91 6.96
CA GLU A 42 -12.61 -8.35 5.78
C GLU A 42 -13.28 -7.03 6.14
N ILE A 43 -13.13 -6.04 5.27
CA ILE A 43 -13.81 -4.76 5.46
C ILE A 43 -15.30 -4.96 5.27
N ASP A 44 -16.10 -4.41 6.19
CA ASP A 44 -17.57 -4.55 6.22
C ASP A 44 -18.31 -3.78 5.10
N ARG A 45 -17.58 -3.11 4.20
CA ARG A 45 -18.16 -2.40 3.05
C ARG A 45 -17.72 -2.97 1.71
N PRO A 46 -18.64 -3.11 0.73
CA PRO A 46 -18.26 -3.43 -0.63
C PRO A 46 -17.49 -2.27 -1.25
N LEU A 47 -16.34 -2.56 -1.86
CA LEU A 47 -15.57 -1.56 -2.62
C LEU A 47 -16.18 -1.26 -4.00
N SER A 48 -17.09 -2.10 -4.47
CA SER A 48 -17.83 -1.92 -5.72
C SER A 48 -18.97 -0.90 -5.63
N GLY A 49 -19.27 -0.39 -4.42
CA GLY A 49 -20.53 0.32 -4.16
C GLY A 49 -21.72 -0.53 -4.60
N ASP A 50 -22.67 0.09 -5.31
CA ASP A 50 -23.88 -0.56 -5.82
C ASP A 50 -23.71 -1.18 -7.23
N SER A 51 -22.50 -1.14 -7.81
CA SER A 51 -22.26 -1.63 -9.17
C SER A 51 -22.28 -3.16 -9.23
N LYS A 52 -23.30 -3.73 -9.90
CA LYS A 52 -23.45 -5.18 -10.10
C LYS A 52 -22.36 -5.79 -11.00
N THR A 53 -21.86 -5.03 -11.98
CA THR A 53 -20.82 -5.51 -12.92
C THR A 53 -19.43 -5.56 -12.29
N MET A 54 -19.21 -4.79 -11.23
CA MET A 54 -17.92 -4.69 -10.53
C MET A 54 -17.89 -5.50 -9.23
N GLN A 55 -18.91 -6.32 -8.96
CA GLN A 55 -18.92 -7.21 -7.79
C GLN A 55 -17.90 -8.34 -7.97
N GLY A 56 -16.82 -8.27 -7.21
CA GLY A 56 -15.85 -9.37 -7.11
C GLY A 56 -16.26 -10.41 -6.07
N THR A 57 -15.71 -11.62 -6.19
CA THR A 57 -15.90 -12.71 -5.21
C THR A 57 -14.94 -12.61 -4.01
N SER A 58 -13.99 -11.69 -4.04
CA SER A 58 -13.00 -11.47 -2.99
C SER A 58 -13.20 -10.10 -2.35
N ARG A 59 -13.00 -10.03 -1.03
CA ARG A 59 -13.06 -8.78 -0.27
C ARG A 59 -11.66 -8.32 0.13
N ARG A 60 -11.46 -7.01 0.15
CA ARG A 60 -10.24 -6.43 0.73
C ARG A 60 -10.24 -6.73 2.22
N LYS A 61 -9.10 -7.16 2.74
CA LYS A 61 -8.86 -7.25 4.18
C LYS A 61 -8.06 -6.05 4.65
N ASP A 62 -8.32 -5.58 5.86
CA ASP A 62 -7.55 -4.52 6.50
C ASP A 62 -7.15 -4.89 7.93
N LEU A 63 -6.31 -4.05 8.53
CA LEU A 63 -5.88 -4.15 9.92
C LEU A 63 -6.63 -3.13 10.81
N GLY A 64 -7.81 -2.66 10.38
CA GLY A 64 -8.65 -1.74 11.16
C GLY A 64 -8.04 -0.37 11.48
N GLY A 65 -7.28 0.21 10.54
CA GLY A 65 -6.69 1.55 10.67
C GLY A 65 -7.70 2.68 10.75
#